data_AF-L1Q4L4-F1
#
_entry.id   AF-L1Q4L4-F1
#
_cell.length_a   1.000
_cell.length_b   1.000
_cell.length_c   1.000
_cell.angle_alpha   90.00
_cell.angle_beta   90.00
_cell.angle_gamma   90.00
#
_symmetry.space_group_name_H-M   'P 1'
#
loop_
_entity.id
_entity.type
_entity.pdbx_description
1 polymer ?
#
loop_
_entity_poly.entity_id
_entity_poly.type
_entity_poly.pdbx_seq_one_letter_code
_entity_poly.pdbx_strand_id
1 'polypeptide(L)'
;MRITDNNYKGKELNSQYIAHLTPIANHSITHLLSENPNLLVFPQSLEKYLNKPIFNIEGDKLYTNNIMGFVGRNTSKVTITSRFAEDDKNDFFLHYMLQKVLATNIFNFEQSPNNEETIWDFWLYLFPFCLKKAYAQGLYKAYQRKQYNDTNVK
;
A
#
# COMPACT_ATOMS: atom_id res chain seq x y z
N MET A 1 -3.39 5.61 14.34
CA MET A 1 -4.85 5.70 14.55
C MET A 1 -5.58 4.78 13.57
N ARG A 2 -6.66 4.11 13.99
CA ARG A 2 -7.54 3.28 13.14
C ARG A 2 -8.91 3.95 12.99
N ILE A 3 -9.50 3.95 11.80
CA ILE A 3 -10.84 4.47 11.52
C ILE A 3 -11.46 3.61 10.42
N THR A 4 -12.78 3.47 10.37
CA THR A 4 -13.45 2.76 9.27
C THR A 4 -13.53 3.64 8.01
N ASP A 5 -13.70 3.03 6.84
CA ASP A 5 -14.09 3.74 5.63
C ASP A 5 -15.53 4.29 5.75
N ASN A 6 -15.87 5.25 4.91
CA ASN A 6 -17.19 5.88 4.86
C ASN A 6 -17.64 6.47 6.21
N ASN A 7 -16.71 6.98 7.01
CA ASN A 7 -17.01 7.49 8.35
C ASN A 7 -17.38 8.97 8.31
N TYR A 8 -18.69 9.24 8.29
CA TYR A 8 -19.27 10.59 8.36
C TYR A 8 -19.45 11.11 9.80
N LYS A 9 -19.28 10.26 10.82
CA LYS A 9 -19.40 10.69 12.23
C LYS A 9 -18.15 11.47 12.68
N GLY A 10 -17.03 11.24 11.99
CA GLY A 10 -15.75 11.84 12.30
C GLY A 10 -15.06 11.14 13.48
N LYS A 11 -13.73 11.13 13.45
CA LYS A 11 -12.90 10.66 14.56
C LYS A 11 -12.07 11.81 15.11
N GLU A 12 -12.17 12.03 16.42
CA GLU A 12 -11.42 13.08 17.10
C GLU A 12 -9.90 12.87 16.97
N LEU A 13 -9.21 13.96 16.69
CA LEU A 13 -7.77 14.06 16.53
C LEU A 13 -7.18 14.96 17.61
N ASN A 14 -5.99 14.61 18.09
CA ASN A 14 -5.19 15.53 18.89
C ASN A 14 -4.46 16.54 17.99
N SER A 15 -3.95 17.61 18.60
CA SER A 15 -3.22 18.69 17.90
C SER A 15 -2.02 18.18 17.09
N GLN A 16 -1.32 17.15 17.58
CA GLN A 16 -0.20 16.54 16.88
C GLN A 16 -0.62 15.83 15.58
N TYR A 17 -1.71 15.05 15.61
CA TYR A 17 -2.24 14.38 14.43
C TYR A 17 -2.72 15.39 13.39
N ILE A 18 -3.37 16.47 13.83
CA ILE A 18 -3.79 17.56 12.95
C ILE A 18 -2.55 18.12 12.24
N ALA A 19 -1.55 18.60 12.99
CA ALA A 19 -0.33 19.17 12.41
C ALA A 19 0.37 18.24 11.41
N HIS A 20 0.46 16.94 11.72
CA HIS A 20 1.11 15.97 10.84
C HIS A 20 0.29 15.61 9.60
N LEU A 21 -1.04 15.57 9.71
CA LEU A 21 -1.92 15.08 8.64
C LEU A 21 -2.51 16.19 7.80
N THR A 22 -2.56 17.45 8.26
CA THR A 22 -3.04 18.60 7.48
C THR A 22 -2.44 18.68 6.08
N PRO A 23 -1.13 18.42 5.86
CA PRO A 23 -0.56 18.46 4.52
C PRO A 23 -1.04 17.34 3.57
N ILE A 24 -1.64 16.27 4.10
CA ILE A 24 -2.20 15.16 3.32
C ILE A 24 -3.73 15.29 3.23
N ALA A 25 -4.35 15.79 4.29
CA ALA A 25 -5.78 15.99 4.41
C ALA A 25 -6.28 17.01 3.39
N ASN A 26 -7.55 16.88 2.99
CA ASN A 26 -8.27 17.87 2.17
C ASN A 26 -7.69 18.14 0.77
N HIS A 27 -6.55 17.54 0.42
CA HIS A 27 -5.96 17.57 -0.91
C HIS A 27 -6.45 16.38 -1.72
N SER A 28 -6.73 16.61 -3.01
CA SER A 28 -6.98 15.50 -3.94
C SER A 28 -5.75 14.58 -4.02
N ILE A 29 -5.97 13.29 -4.27
CA ILE A 29 -4.87 12.34 -4.50
C ILE A 29 -4.00 12.81 -5.68
N THR A 30 -4.58 13.42 -6.72
CA THR A 30 -3.83 14.02 -7.84
C THR A 30 -2.80 15.07 -7.38
N HIS A 31 -3.20 15.97 -6.49
CA HIS A 31 -2.31 16.99 -5.95
C HIS A 31 -1.17 16.34 -5.16
N LEU A 32 -1.51 15.41 -4.27
CA LEU A 32 -0.54 14.70 -3.44
C LEU A 32 0.47 13.88 -4.27
N LEU A 33 0.03 13.30 -5.40
CA LEU A 33 0.90 12.58 -6.33
C LEU A 33 1.83 13.50 -7.13
N SER A 34 1.41 14.73 -7.43
CA SER A 34 2.26 15.70 -8.12
C SER A 34 3.47 16.12 -7.28
N GLU A 35 3.30 16.23 -5.97
CA GLU A 35 4.38 16.52 -5.03
C GLU A 35 5.16 15.26 -4.62
N ASN A 36 4.48 14.11 -4.51
CA ASN A 36 5.04 12.86 -4.02
C ASN A 36 4.62 11.68 -4.92
N PRO A 37 5.32 11.43 -6.03
CA PRO A 37 4.94 10.41 -7.01
C PRO A 37 4.97 8.97 -6.48
N ASN A 38 5.67 8.72 -5.36
CA ASN A 38 5.76 7.41 -4.71
C ASN A 38 4.73 7.22 -3.58
N LEU A 39 3.79 8.16 -3.39
CA LEU A 39 2.80 8.08 -2.32
C LEU A 39 1.81 6.92 -2.51
N LEU A 40 1.41 6.67 -3.76
CA LEU A 40 0.50 5.58 -4.10
C LEU A 40 1.31 4.33 -4.49
N VAL A 41 1.20 3.31 -3.64
CA VAL A 41 1.94 2.06 -3.74
C VAL A 41 1.16 1.01 -4.55
N PHE A 42 -0.10 0.83 -4.20
CA PHE A 42 -1.01 -0.12 -4.82
C PHE A 42 -2.44 0.30 -4.47
N PRO A 43 -3.39 0.27 -5.43
CA PRO A 43 -3.18 0.05 -6.87
C PRO A 43 -2.43 1.23 -7.52
N GLN A 44 -1.80 1.03 -8.69
CA GLN A 44 -1.03 2.09 -9.38
C GLN A 44 -1.89 3.26 -9.89
N SER A 45 -3.23 3.09 -9.97
CA SER A 45 -4.17 4.14 -10.31
C SER A 45 -5.49 3.96 -9.56
N LEU A 46 -6.14 5.08 -9.24
CA LEU A 46 -7.40 5.17 -8.49
C LEU A 46 -8.41 6.05 -9.23
N GLU A 47 -8.55 5.93 -10.56
CA GLU A 47 -9.22 6.87 -11.48
C GLU A 47 -10.44 7.64 -10.92
N LYS A 48 -11.48 6.95 -10.44
CA LYS A 48 -12.71 7.58 -9.89
C LYS A 48 -12.49 8.35 -8.59
N TYR A 49 -11.40 8.07 -7.88
CA TYR A 49 -11.04 8.62 -6.57
C TYR A 49 -9.88 9.62 -6.62
N LEU A 50 -9.19 9.78 -7.76
CA LEU A 50 -8.01 10.66 -7.88
C LEU A 50 -8.29 12.13 -7.53
N ASN A 51 -9.47 12.64 -7.89
CA ASN A 51 -9.88 14.02 -7.58
C ASN A 51 -10.45 14.18 -6.16
N LYS A 52 -10.50 13.11 -5.38
CA LYS A 52 -11.02 13.10 -4.01
C LYS A 52 -9.87 13.01 -3.02
N PRO A 53 -10.05 13.53 -1.79
CA PRO A 53 -9.07 13.36 -0.73
C PRO A 53 -9.12 11.95 -0.13
N ILE A 54 -7.97 11.50 0.40
CA ILE A 54 -7.87 10.22 1.11
C ILE A 54 -8.73 10.28 2.38
N PHE A 55 -8.63 11.40 3.10
CA PHE A 55 -9.46 11.74 4.25
C PHE A 55 -9.55 13.26 4.38
N ASN A 56 -10.60 13.73 5.06
CA ASN A 56 -10.84 15.12 5.34
C ASN A 56 -10.58 15.42 6.81
N ILE A 57 -10.07 16.62 7.10
CA ILE A 57 -9.96 17.13 8.46
C ILE A 57 -10.74 18.44 8.52
N GLU A 58 -11.74 18.49 9.40
CA GLU A 58 -12.52 19.68 9.70
C GLU A 58 -12.51 19.90 11.21
N GLY A 59 -11.94 21.01 11.65
CA GLY A 59 -11.67 21.26 13.07
C GLY A 59 -10.73 20.20 13.67
N ASP A 60 -11.22 19.48 14.67
CA ASP A 60 -10.53 18.41 15.38
C ASP A 60 -10.97 17.01 14.93
N LYS A 61 -11.74 16.89 13.84
CA LYS A 61 -12.29 15.61 13.39
C LYS A 61 -11.77 15.18 12.02
N LEU A 62 -11.44 13.90 11.93
CA LEU A 62 -11.06 13.21 10.69
C LEU A 62 -12.25 12.43 10.14
N TYR A 63 -12.57 12.67 8.86
CA TYR A 63 -13.63 12.00 8.12
C TYR A 63 -13.02 11.18 6.98
N THR A 64 -13.58 10.02 6.71
CA THR A 64 -13.09 9.12 5.66
C THR A 64 -14.15 8.89 4.59
N ASN A 65 -13.68 8.76 3.36
CA ASN A 65 -14.50 8.37 2.22
C ASN A 65 -14.45 6.85 2.02
N ASN A 66 -14.92 6.38 0.87
CA ASN A 66 -14.88 4.96 0.47
C ASN A 66 -13.49 4.53 -0.01
N ILE A 67 -12.45 4.75 0.80
CA ILE A 67 -11.07 4.34 0.53
C ILE A 67 -10.57 3.59 1.76
N MET A 68 -10.10 2.37 1.56
CA MET A 68 -9.46 1.57 2.60
C MET A 68 -7.95 1.53 2.39
N GLY A 69 -7.21 1.24 3.45
CA GLY A 69 -5.76 1.14 3.44
C GLY A 69 -5.15 1.93 4.58
N PHE A 70 -4.05 2.60 4.31
CA PHE A 70 -3.29 3.30 5.32
C PHE A 70 -2.57 4.47 4.66
N VAL A 71 -2.25 5.49 5.45
CA VAL A 71 -1.45 6.63 5.02
C VAL A 71 -0.89 7.28 6.26
N GLY A 72 0.31 7.84 6.18
CA GLY A 72 0.92 8.49 7.32
C GLY A 72 1.97 9.49 6.91
N ARG A 73 2.24 10.42 7.84
CA ARG A 73 3.31 11.40 7.76
C ARG A 73 3.94 11.54 9.13
N ASN A 74 5.28 11.60 9.15
CA ASN A 74 6.07 11.63 10.38
C ASN A 74 5.72 10.43 11.28
N THR A 75 5.36 10.68 12.54
CA THR A 75 4.95 9.66 13.52
C THR A 75 3.46 9.35 13.47
N SER A 76 2.69 10.04 12.63
CA SER A 76 1.23 9.90 12.57
C SER A 76 0.83 9.01 11.41
N LYS A 77 0.27 7.85 11.73
CA LYS A 77 -0.29 6.90 10.77
C LYS A 77 -1.80 6.80 10.97
N VAL A 78 -2.53 6.83 9.87
CA VAL A 78 -3.96 6.53 9.80
C VAL A 78 -4.13 5.21 9.04
N THR A 79 -4.86 4.29 9.65
CA THR A 79 -5.30 3.05 9.01
C THR A 79 -6.81 3.14 8.84
N ILE A 80 -7.26 3.10 7.59
CA ILE A 80 -8.66 3.14 7.20
C ILE A 80 -9.11 1.73 6.86
N THR A 81 -9.96 1.14 7.69
CA THR A 81 -10.38 -0.27 7.58
C THR A 81 -11.78 -0.40 7.04
N SER A 82 -12.13 -1.58 6.53
CA SER A 82 -13.49 -1.82 6.09
C SER A 82 -14.47 -1.71 7.25
N ARG A 83 -15.60 -1.03 7.04
CA ARG A 83 -16.76 -1.10 7.94
C ARG A 83 -17.39 -2.48 8.06
N PHE A 84 -17.02 -3.41 7.17
CA PHE A 84 -17.49 -4.80 7.18
C PHE A 84 -16.52 -5.75 7.90
N ALA A 85 -15.39 -5.24 8.41
CA ALA A 85 -14.49 -6.02 9.24
C ALA A 85 -15.01 -6.03 10.68
N GLU A 86 -15.38 -7.21 11.18
CA GLU A 86 -15.93 -7.38 12.53
C GLU A 86 -14.85 -7.43 13.64
N ASP A 87 -13.59 -7.70 13.27
CA ASP A 87 -12.47 -7.70 14.23
C ASP A 87 -11.80 -6.32 14.32
N ASP A 88 -11.82 -5.75 15.52
CA ASP A 88 -11.17 -4.49 15.86
C ASP A 88 -9.63 -4.59 15.92
N LYS A 89 -9.09 -5.80 16.12
CA LYS A 89 -7.65 -6.01 16.29
C LYS A 89 -6.93 -6.26 14.97
N ASN A 90 -7.46 -7.14 14.12
CA ASN A 90 -6.80 -7.53 12.87
C ASN A 90 -7.67 -7.22 11.65
N ASP A 91 -7.07 -6.66 10.59
CA ASP A 91 -7.80 -6.35 9.35
C ASP A 91 -7.82 -7.54 8.39
N PHE A 92 -8.32 -8.70 8.85
CA PHE A 92 -8.37 -9.94 8.06
C PHE A 92 -9.08 -9.75 6.72
N PHE A 93 -10.09 -8.88 6.66
CA PHE A 93 -10.79 -8.56 5.42
C PHE A 93 -9.86 -7.91 4.39
N LEU A 94 -9.11 -6.88 4.79
CA LEU A 94 -8.12 -6.25 3.93
C LEU A 94 -6.99 -7.21 3.55
N HIS A 95 -6.50 -8.03 4.48
CA HIS A 95 -5.43 -9.00 4.21
C HIS A 95 -5.86 -10.08 3.23
N TYR A 96 -7.05 -10.63 3.43
CA TYR A 96 -7.66 -11.56 2.48
C TYR A 96 -7.85 -10.92 1.10
N MET A 97 -8.37 -9.69 1.05
CA MET A 97 -8.51 -8.93 -0.20
C MET A 97 -7.17 -8.74 -0.91
N LEU A 98 -6.13 -8.33 -0.18
CA LEU A 98 -4.78 -8.18 -0.71
C LEU A 98 -4.20 -9.53 -1.16
N GLN A 99 -4.25 -10.59 -0.35
CA GLN A 99 -3.74 -11.91 -0.71
C GLN A 99 -4.42 -12.47 -1.97
N LYS A 100 -5.75 -12.32 -2.10
CA LYS A 100 -6.47 -12.78 -3.30
C LYS A 100 -6.16 -11.94 -4.55
N VAL A 101 -6.13 -10.61 -4.43
CA VAL A 101 -5.98 -9.70 -5.57
C VAL A 101 -4.51 -9.49 -5.98
N LEU A 102 -3.58 -9.62 -5.03
CA LEU A 102 -2.15 -9.32 -5.21
C LEU A 102 -1.25 -10.57 -5.29
N ALA A 103 -1.43 -11.57 -4.42
CA ALA A 103 -0.49 -12.70 -4.32
C ALA A 103 -0.59 -13.68 -5.51
N THR A 104 -1.76 -13.76 -6.15
CA THR A 104 -1.99 -14.54 -7.39
C THR A 104 -1.12 -14.11 -8.57
N ASN A 105 -0.57 -12.90 -8.55
CA ASN A 105 0.34 -12.37 -9.58
C ASN A 105 1.85 -12.51 -9.24
N ILE A 106 2.22 -12.94 -8.03
CA ILE A 106 3.63 -12.98 -7.57
C ILE A 106 4.10 -14.43 -7.28
N PHE A 107 3.19 -15.33 -6.87
CA PHE A 107 3.53 -16.72 -6.56
C PHE A 107 2.44 -17.69 -7.02
N ASN A 108 2.85 -18.86 -7.49
CA ASN A 108 1.97 -20.02 -7.66
C ASN A 108 2.00 -20.82 -6.35
N PHE A 109 1.27 -20.36 -5.32
CA PHE A 109 1.30 -20.96 -3.99
C PHE A 109 -0.03 -21.69 -3.71
N GLU A 110 -0.02 -23.02 -3.75
CA GLU A 110 -1.07 -23.83 -3.13
C GLU A 110 -0.93 -23.69 -1.61
N GLN A 111 -1.80 -22.90 -0.96
CA GLN A 111 -1.67 -22.59 0.46
C GLN A 111 -2.32 -23.67 1.35
N SER A 112 -1.56 -24.10 2.37
CA SER A 112 -2.03 -24.93 3.48
C SER A 112 -2.76 -24.12 4.56
N PRO A 113 -3.66 -24.73 5.35
CA PRO A 113 -4.74 -24.04 6.07
C PRO A 113 -4.37 -23.42 7.44
N ASN A 114 -3.10 -23.39 7.83
CA ASN A 114 -2.70 -22.98 9.18
C ASN A 114 -2.31 -21.49 9.26
N ASN A 115 -3.33 -20.63 9.27
CA ASN A 115 -3.58 -19.51 10.19
C ASN A 115 -2.44 -18.75 10.94
N GLU A 116 -1.33 -18.42 10.29
CA GLU A 116 -0.33 -17.42 10.78
C GLU A 116 -0.29 -16.14 9.90
N GLU A 117 -1.38 -15.87 9.17
CA GLU A 117 -1.48 -15.10 7.92
C GLU A 117 -1.57 -13.56 8.02
N THR A 118 -1.31 -12.96 9.18
CA THR A 118 -1.25 -11.49 9.44
C THR A 118 0.02 -10.83 8.87
N ILE A 119 0.59 -11.44 7.84
CA ILE A 119 2.05 -11.47 7.61
C ILE A 119 2.46 -10.93 6.25
N TRP A 120 1.50 -10.85 5.34
CA TRP A 120 1.59 -10.08 4.10
C TRP A 120 1.00 -8.69 4.29
N ASP A 121 0.88 -8.25 5.55
CA ASP A 121 0.10 -7.09 6.02
C ASP A 121 0.74 -5.82 5.57
N PHE A 122 0.44 -5.52 4.33
CA PHE A 122 1.27 -4.67 3.54
C PHE A 122 2.50 -5.49 3.28
N TRP A 123 3.58 -5.47 4.06
CA TRP A 123 4.93 -5.76 3.56
C TRP A 123 5.13 -4.72 2.40
N LEU A 124 4.28 -4.75 1.35
CA LEU A 124 3.96 -4.28 0.02
C LEU A 124 3.49 -2.85 -0.16
N TYR A 125 3.72 -2.01 0.84
CA TYR A 125 4.58 -0.90 0.42
C TYR A 125 5.95 -1.40 -0.06
N LEU A 126 6.25 -2.68 0.18
CA LEU A 126 7.39 -3.58 -0.06
C LEU A 126 7.75 -3.76 -1.51
N PHE A 127 6.90 -4.36 -2.33
CA PHE A 127 7.30 -4.66 -3.67
C PHE A 127 7.11 -3.50 -4.65
N PRO A 128 6.29 -2.44 -4.37
CA PRO A 128 5.99 -1.42 -5.36
C PRO A 128 7.26 -0.74 -5.82
N PHE A 129 8.23 -0.74 -4.94
CA PHE A 129 9.49 -0.24 -5.32
C PHE A 129 10.47 -1.35 -5.68
N CYS A 130 10.29 -2.59 -5.20
CA CYS A 130 11.17 -3.74 -5.38
C CYS A 130 11.61 -4.06 -6.80
N LEU A 131 10.88 -3.60 -7.80
CA LEU A 131 11.25 -3.79 -9.19
C LEU A 131 11.98 -2.57 -9.80
N LYS A 132 11.60 -1.33 -9.47
CA LYS A 132 12.45 -0.13 -9.72
C LYS A 132 13.86 -0.34 -9.12
N LYS A 133 13.88 -1.05 -8.00
CA LYS A 133 15.00 -1.56 -7.20
C LYS A 133 15.70 -2.78 -7.80
N ALA A 134 15.04 -3.58 -8.63
CA ALA A 134 15.68 -4.70 -9.32
C ALA A 134 16.37 -4.25 -10.62
N TYR A 135 15.75 -3.34 -11.36
CA TYR A 135 16.14 -3.03 -12.74
C TYR A 135 17.17 -1.91 -12.87
N ALA A 136 17.50 -1.23 -11.77
CA ALA A 136 18.59 -0.26 -11.71
C ALA A 136 19.96 -0.88 -11.34
N GLN A 137 20.03 -2.14 -10.86
CA GLN A 137 21.26 -2.85 -10.39
C GLN A 137 22.22 -3.29 -11.50
N GLY A 138 21.87 -3.01 -12.76
CA GLY A 138 22.53 -3.62 -13.89
C GLY A 138 22.01 -5.02 -14.17
N LEU A 139 22.29 -5.49 -15.39
CA LEU A 139 21.60 -6.66 -15.90
C LEU A 139 22.06 -7.95 -15.24
N TYR A 140 21.06 -8.69 -14.79
CA TYR A 140 21.18 -10.10 -14.46
C TYR A 140 21.81 -10.90 -15.63
N LYS A 141 22.79 -11.77 -15.34
CA LYS A 141 23.43 -12.68 -16.31
C LYS A 141 23.60 -14.08 -15.71
N ALA A 142 23.48 -15.08 -16.57
CA ALA A 142 23.66 -16.48 -16.20
C ALA A 142 24.56 -17.18 -17.23
N TYR A 143 25.33 -18.19 -16.77
CA TYR A 143 26.23 -18.96 -17.62
C TYR A 143 25.45 -19.80 -18.63
N GLN A 144 25.91 -19.78 -19.87
CA GLN A 144 25.37 -20.60 -20.94
C GLN A 144 26.49 -21.35 -21.65
N ARG A 145 26.28 -22.66 -21.82
CA ARG A 145 27.24 -23.53 -22.49
C ARG A 145 27.17 -23.31 -24.00
N LYS A 146 28.32 -23.09 -24.64
CA LYS A 146 28.45 -22.92 -26.10
C LYS A 146 29.68 -23.67 -26.60
N GLN A 147 29.61 -24.22 -27.81
CA GLN A 147 30.69 -25.01 -28.42
C GLN A 147 31.20 -24.32 -29.68
N TYR A 148 32.52 -24.30 -29.84
CA TYR A 148 33.20 -23.69 -30.97
C TYR A 148 34.38 -24.58 -31.40
N ASN A 149 34.66 -24.65 -32.71
CA ASN A 149 35.83 -25.36 -33.25
C ASN A 149 37.04 -24.43 -33.23
N ASP A 150 37.58 -24.21 -32.04
CA ASP A 150 38.78 -23.40 -31.81
C ASP A 150 39.94 -24.30 -31.36
N THR A 151 41.15 -23.93 -31.75
CA THR A 151 42.38 -24.69 -31.44
C THR A 151 42.91 -24.40 -30.03
N ASN A 152 42.45 -23.32 -29.39
CA ASN A 152 42.66 -23.05 -27.97
C ASN A 152 41.50 -23.64 -27.13
N VAL A 153 41.77 -24.75 -26.46
CA VAL A 153 40.79 -25.42 -25.58
C VAL A 153 40.48 -24.53 -24.37
N LYS A 154 39.20 -24.20 -24.18
CA LYS A 154 38.65 -23.41 -23.06
C LYS A 154 37.38 -24.03 -22.53
#